data_AF-A0A2G5DG41-F1
#
_entry.id   AF-A0A2G5DG41-F1
#
_cell.length_a   1.000
_cell.length_b   1.000
_cell.length_c   1.000
_cell.angle_alpha   90.00
_cell.angle_beta   90.00
_cell.angle_gamma   90.00
#
_symmetry.space_group_name_H-M   'P 1'
#
loop_
_entity.id
_entity.type
_entity.pdbx_description
1 polymer ?
#
loop_
_entity_poly.entity_id
_entity_poly.type
_entity_poly.pdbx_seq_one_letter_code
_entity_poly.pdbx_strand_id
1 'polypeptide(L)'
;MLIKIASILILFALFFISIQADDDKLITSLPPHKLNSLKIQNTDNLRSTCSYTVSIRTSCSSTRYTRDKISLAFGDAYGYQVYVQRLDDPSSGAFESCSTDTYQISGPCISRICYLYLVRVGSDGWKPESITVYGYYTQSITFYYNTFLPNGVWYGFDYCNSGSIAKPLGGLCAIACTSVLCYICNMGFNL
;
A
#
# COMPACT_ATOMS: atom_id res chain seq x y z
N MET A 1 36.93 -2.98 43.54
CA MET A 1 36.34 -3.88 42.50
C MET A 1 34.87 -3.55 42.25
N LEU A 2 34.04 -3.43 43.29
CA LEU A 2 32.61 -3.09 43.21
C LEU A 2 32.28 -1.78 42.47
N ILE A 3 33.08 -0.73 42.66
CA ILE A 3 32.86 0.59 42.00
C ILE A 3 33.02 0.51 40.47
N LYS A 4 33.92 -0.34 39.97
CA LYS A 4 34.14 -0.51 38.52
C LYS A 4 32.99 -1.27 37.86
N ILE A 5 32.41 -2.25 38.55
CA ILE A 5 31.25 -3.02 38.08
C ILE A 5 30.02 -2.12 38.02
N ALA A 6 29.80 -1.28 39.04
CA ALA A 6 28.71 -0.30 39.04
C ALA A 6 28.84 0.72 37.88
N SER A 7 30.04 1.22 37.59
CA SER A 7 30.28 2.10 36.43
C SER A 7 30.00 1.41 35.10
N ILE A 8 30.38 0.14 34.93
CA ILE A 8 30.13 -0.61 33.69
C ILE A 8 28.62 -0.86 33.51
N LEU A 9 27.89 -1.19 34.57
CA LEU A 9 26.44 -1.39 34.52
C LEU A 9 25.69 -0.09 34.18
N ILE A 10 26.14 1.06 34.71
CA ILE A 10 25.56 2.37 34.39
C ILE A 10 25.83 2.74 32.92
N LEU A 11 27.04 2.49 32.40
CA LEU A 11 27.36 2.71 30.99
C LEU A 11 26.53 1.82 30.05
N PHE A 12 26.29 0.57 30.44
CA PHE A 12 25.45 -0.35 29.68
C PHE A 12 23.97 0.09 29.69
N ALA A 13 23.47 0.58 30.82
CA ALA A 13 22.11 1.12 30.92
C ALA A 13 21.92 2.40 30.06
N LEU A 14 22.91 3.29 30.03
CA LEU A 14 22.88 4.51 29.19
C LEU A 14 22.98 4.18 27.69
N PHE A 15 23.67 3.10 27.32
CA PHE A 15 23.73 2.59 25.95
C PHE A 15 22.38 2.00 25.50
N PHE A 16 21.64 1.34 26.40
CA PHE A 16 20.28 0.86 26.09
C PHE A 16 19.26 1.99 25.96
N ILE A 17 19.40 3.08 26.72
CA ILE A 17 18.50 4.24 26.63
C ILE A 17 18.69 5.00 25.30
N SER A 18 19.89 4.97 24.71
CA SER A 18 20.18 5.61 23.42
C SER A 18 19.68 4.81 22.20
N ILE A 19 19.13 3.60 22.40
CA ILE A 19 18.54 2.79 21.32
C ILE A 19 17.06 3.14 21.09
N GLN A 20 16.43 3.96 21.94
CA GLN A 20 15.07 4.46 21.70
C GLN A 20 15.08 5.88 21.15
N ALA A 21 15.59 6.00 19.94
CA ALA A 21 15.09 6.99 19.00
C ALA A 21 14.64 6.22 17.76
N ASP A 22 13.49 5.55 17.88
CA ASP A 22 12.67 5.36 16.69
C ASP A 22 12.24 6.78 16.33
N ASP A 23 12.93 7.36 15.35
CA ASP A 23 12.33 8.40 14.54
C ASP A 23 11.12 7.75 13.86
N ASP A 24 10.00 7.69 14.58
CA ASP A 24 8.66 7.71 14.02
C ASP A 24 8.57 9.02 13.24
N LYS A 25 9.24 9.05 12.09
CA LYS A 25 9.11 10.11 11.12
C LYS A 25 7.72 9.92 10.56
N LEU A 26 6.78 10.57 11.24
CA LEU A 26 5.45 10.97 10.82
C LEU A 26 5.39 10.90 9.30
N ILE A 27 4.88 9.78 8.79
CA ILE A 27 4.49 9.67 7.40
C ILE A 27 3.32 10.64 7.31
N THR A 28 3.61 11.90 6.99
CA THR A 28 2.61 12.78 6.42
C THR A 28 2.27 12.13 5.09
N SER A 29 1.32 11.18 5.13
CA SER A 29 0.73 10.60 3.95
C SER A 29 0.26 11.77 3.12
N LEU A 30 0.88 11.95 1.95
CA LEU A 30 0.44 12.99 1.05
C LEU A 30 -1.06 12.77 0.86
N PRO A 31 -1.92 13.76 1.14
CA PRO A 31 -3.34 13.56 0.98
C PRO A 31 -3.63 13.18 -0.48
N PRO A 32 -4.70 12.41 -0.74
CA PRO A 32 -5.06 12.13 -2.11
C PRO A 32 -5.35 13.46 -2.82
N HIS A 33 -4.87 13.58 -4.05
CA HIS A 33 -4.93 14.80 -4.82
C HIS A 33 -5.53 14.54 -6.20
N LYS A 34 -6.06 15.61 -6.79
CA LYS A 34 -6.56 15.58 -8.16
C LYS A 34 -5.40 15.61 -9.13
N LEU A 35 -5.46 14.78 -10.16
CA LEU A 35 -4.58 14.79 -11.30
C LEU A 35 -5.39 15.12 -12.55
N ASN A 36 -5.01 16.19 -13.25
CA ASN A 36 -5.79 16.67 -14.41
C ASN A 36 -5.64 15.76 -15.63
N SER A 37 -4.48 15.11 -15.79
CA SER A 37 -4.23 14.19 -16.90
C SER A 37 -3.26 13.11 -16.45
N LEU A 38 -3.72 11.87 -16.50
CA LEU A 38 -2.87 10.68 -16.38
C LEU A 38 -2.58 10.18 -17.80
N LYS A 39 -1.30 10.12 -18.17
CA LYS A 39 -0.89 9.57 -19.47
C LYS A 39 -0.93 8.05 -19.39
N ILE A 40 -2.01 7.46 -19.92
CA ILE A 40 -2.10 6.00 -20.06
C ILE A 40 -1.13 5.55 -21.16
N GLN A 41 -0.08 4.83 -20.79
CA GLN A 41 0.85 4.22 -21.74
C GLN A 41 0.51 2.74 -21.93
N ASN A 42 0.30 2.30 -23.18
CA ASN A 42 0.22 0.87 -23.48
C ASN A 42 1.64 0.30 -23.53
N THR A 43 2.04 -0.40 -22.47
CA THR A 43 3.31 -1.15 -22.43
C THR A 43 3.15 -2.61 -22.89
N ASP A 44 2.06 -2.93 -23.58
CA ASP A 44 1.66 -4.31 -23.96
C ASP A 44 2.71 -5.05 -24.80
N ASN A 45 3.61 -4.33 -25.47
CA ASN A 45 4.52 -4.91 -26.46
C ASN A 45 5.94 -5.22 -25.97
N LEU A 46 6.29 -4.99 -24.70
CA LEU A 46 7.70 -5.04 -24.26
C LEU A 46 8.03 -5.96 -23.08
N ARG A 47 7.07 -6.46 -22.29
CA ARG A 47 7.39 -7.20 -21.05
C ARG A 47 6.41 -8.32 -20.70
N SER A 48 6.88 -9.21 -19.83
CA SER A 48 6.11 -10.28 -19.20
C SER A 48 4.83 -9.76 -18.53
N THR A 49 3.76 -10.53 -18.64
CA THR A 49 2.48 -10.27 -17.96
C THR A 49 2.55 -10.74 -16.51
N CYS A 50 2.13 -9.89 -15.59
CA CYS A 50 1.96 -10.19 -14.17
C CYS A 50 0.48 -10.13 -13.78
N SER A 51 0.11 -10.93 -12.78
CA SER A 51 -1.21 -10.88 -12.15
C SER A 51 -1.16 -10.10 -10.85
N TYR A 52 -2.19 -9.29 -10.63
CA TYR A 52 -2.40 -8.46 -9.47
C TYR A 52 -3.77 -8.76 -8.88
N THR A 53 -3.85 -8.79 -7.56
CA THR A 53 -5.12 -8.82 -6.83
C THR A 53 -5.36 -7.44 -6.24
N VAL A 54 -6.47 -6.81 -6.58
CA VAL A 54 -6.86 -5.51 -6.02
C VAL A 54 -8.05 -5.73 -5.10
N SER A 55 -7.87 -5.43 -3.81
CA SER A 55 -8.93 -5.46 -2.80
C SER A 55 -9.37 -4.04 -2.49
N ILE A 56 -10.67 -3.78 -2.62
CA ILE A 56 -11.29 -2.47 -2.45
C ILE A 56 -12.28 -2.56 -1.31
N ARG A 57 -12.01 -1.84 -0.22
CA ARG A 57 -12.95 -1.73 0.89
C ARG A 57 -13.77 -0.46 0.73
N THR A 58 -15.08 -0.60 0.63
CA THR A 58 -16.02 0.53 0.53
C THR A 58 -16.42 0.99 1.93
N SER A 59 -16.41 2.31 2.16
CA SER A 59 -16.77 2.86 3.46
C SER A 59 -18.24 2.58 3.81
N CYS A 60 -18.52 2.33 5.08
CA CYS A 60 -19.90 2.30 5.59
C CYS A 60 -20.65 3.63 5.45
N SER A 61 -19.92 4.73 5.29
CA SER A 61 -20.47 6.06 5.01
C SER A 61 -20.56 6.39 3.52
N SER A 62 -20.32 5.40 2.65
CA SER A 62 -20.57 5.51 1.21
C SER A 62 -22.07 5.47 0.91
N THR A 63 -22.42 5.81 -0.33
CA THR A 63 -23.72 5.48 -0.91
C THR A 63 -23.96 3.97 -0.82
N ARG A 64 -25.23 3.56 -0.62
CA ARG A 64 -25.60 2.15 -0.43
C ARG A 64 -25.13 1.29 -1.61
N TYR A 65 -25.39 1.76 -2.82
CA TYR A 65 -24.93 1.17 -4.08
C TYR A 65 -24.54 2.31 -5.02
N THR A 66 -23.63 2.02 -5.95
CA THR A 66 -23.23 2.98 -7.00
C THR A 66 -23.26 2.30 -8.35
N ARG A 67 -23.81 2.98 -9.35
CA ARG A 67 -23.76 2.56 -10.77
C ARG A 67 -22.73 3.36 -11.56
N ASP A 68 -21.96 4.18 -10.86
CA ASP A 68 -20.93 4.99 -11.47
C ASP A 68 -19.82 4.10 -12.00
N LYS A 69 -19.29 4.46 -13.17
CA LYS A 69 -18.15 3.74 -13.74
C LYS A 69 -16.90 4.08 -12.95
N ILE A 70 -16.22 3.05 -12.45
CA ILE A 70 -14.97 3.21 -11.71
C ILE A 70 -13.82 2.67 -12.56
N SER A 71 -12.87 3.54 -12.89
CA SER A 71 -11.60 3.14 -13.50
C SER A 71 -10.46 3.27 -12.51
N LEU A 72 -9.44 2.43 -12.68
CA LEU A 72 -8.29 2.33 -11.78
C LEU A 72 -6.99 2.37 -12.60
N ALA A 73 -5.99 3.09 -12.11
CA ALA A 73 -4.64 3.01 -12.62
C ALA A 73 -3.63 2.97 -11.46
N PHE A 74 -2.61 2.12 -11.57
CA PHE A 74 -1.50 2.05 -10.61
C PHE A 74 -0.20 1.70 -11.32
N GLY A 75 0.93 2.07 -10.73
CA GLY A 75 2.24 1.88 -11.37
C GLY A 75 3.44 2.17 -10.49
N ASP A 76 4.61 2.13 -11.12
CA ASP A 76 5.90 2.43 -10.49
C ASP A 76 6.57 3.72 -11.01
N ALA A 77 7.68 4.07 -10.38
CA ALA A 77 8.51 5.23 -10.71
C ALA A 77 9.21 5.10 -12.07
N TYR A 78 9.22 3.90 -12.67
CA TYR A 78 9.83 3.63 -13.97
C TYR A 78 8.85 3.83 -15.13
N GLY A 79 7.59 4.18 -14.83
CA GLY A 79 6.56 4.41 -15.83
C GLY A 79 5.80 3.16 -16.26
N TYR A 80 5.99 2.01 -15.58
CA TYR A 80 5.11 0.86 -15.81
C TYR A 80 3.77 1.09 -15.13
N GLN A 81 2.69 0.88 -15.89
CA GLN A 81 1.34 1.18 -15.44
C GLN A 81 0.38 0.05 -15.80
N VAL A 82 -0.48 -0.30 -14.85
CA VAL A 82 -1.67 -1.12 -15.08
C VAL A 82 -2.87 -0.18 -15.08
N TYR A 83 -3.71 -0.28 -16.11
CA TYR A 83 -4.95 0.50 -16.24
C TYR A 83 -6.13 -0.44 -16.45
N VAL A 84 -7.19 -0.21 -15.68
CA VAL A 84 -8.47 -0.91 -15.80
C VAL A 84 -9.54 0.12 -16.10
N GLN A 85 -10.14 0.02 -17.29
CA GLN A 85 -11.16 0.97 -17.75
C GLN A 85 -12.43 0.92 -16.91
N ARG A 86 -12.81 -0.27 -16.46
CA ARG A 86 -14.01 -0.47 -15.65
C ARG A 86 -13.80 -1.65 -14.72
N LEU A 87 -13.87 -1.41 -13.42
CA LEU A 87 -13.74 -2.45 -12.40
C LEU A 87 -15.04 -3.22 -12.15
N ASP A 88 -16.20 -2.56 -12.23
CA ASP A 88 -17.48 -3.20 -11.97
C ASP A 88 -17.91 -4.13 -13.11
N ASP A 89 -18.37 -5.33 -12.73
CA ASP A 89 -19.21 -6.18 -13.58
C ASP A 89 -20.66 -5.68 -13.43
N PRO A 90 -21.42 -5.47 -14.52
CA PRO A 90 -22.80 -5.00 -14.47
C PRO A 90 -23.75 -5.82 -13.58
N SER A 91 -23.37 -7.05 -13.23
CA SER A 91 -24.17 -8.00 -12.45
C SER A 91 -23.68 -8.23 -11.01
N SER A 92 -22.54 -7.69 -10.59
CA SER A 92 -21.85 -8.14 -9.36
C SER A 92 -22.27 -7.45 -8.06
N GLY A 93 -23.09 -6.40 -8.10
CA GLY A 93 -23.40 -5.62 -6.89
C GLY A 93 -22.16 -4.96 -6.27
N ALA A 94 -21.12 -4.75 -7.08
CA ALA A 94 -19.85 -4.15 -6.65
C ALA A 94 -20.07 -2.81 -5.94
N PHE A 95 -19.14 -2.51 -5.04
CA PHE A 95 -19.02 -1.23 -4.35
C PHE A 95 -20.18 -0.90 -3.42
N GLU A 96 -20.86 -1.92 -2.88
CA GLU A 96 -21.84 -1.76 -1.83
C GLU A 96 -21.21 -1.11 -0.57
N SER A 97 -21.97 -0.27 0.13
CA SER A 97 -21.51 0.30 1.40
C SER A 97 -21.14 -0.79 2.41
N CYS A 98 -20.05 -0.61 3.15
CA CYS A 98 -19.50 -1.61 4.09
C CYS A 98 -19.04 -2.94 3.46
N SER A 99 -18.86 -3.04 2.15
CA SER A 99 -18.38 -4.27 1.51
C SER A 99 -16.87 -4.22 1.19
N THR A 100 -16.34 -5.39 0.83
CA THR A 100 -15.02 -5.52 0.23
C THR A 100 -15.13 -6.29 -1.08
N ASP A 101 -14.72 -5.67 -2.18
CA ASP A 101 -14.67 -6.27 -3.50
C ASP A 101 -13.23 -6.62 -3.87
N THR A 102 -13.03 -7.74 -4.58
CA THR A 102 -11.69 -8.18 -5.00
C THR A 102 -11.65 -8.49 -6.48
N TYR A 103 -10.63 -7.98 -7.16
CA TYR A 103 -10.45 -8.09 -8.60
C TYR A 103 -9.09 -8.70 -8.94
N GLN A 104 -9.06 -9.63 -9.89
CA GLN A 104 -7.83 -10.12 -10.49
C GLN A 104 -7.58 -9.35 -11.78
N ILE A 105 -6.41 -8.71 -11.88
CA ILE A 105 -6.04 -7.82 -12.98
C ILE A 105 -4.70 -8.27 -13.54
N SER A 106 -4.61 -8.36 -14.86
CA SER A 106 -3.36 -8.63 -15.56
C SER A 106 -2.79 -7.36 -16.19
N GLY A 107 -1.47 -7.25 -16.24
CA GLY A 107 -0.79 -6.16 -16.91
C GLY A 107 0.74 -6.28 -16.82
N PRO A 108 1.49 -5.22 -17.16
CA PRO A 108 2.95 -5.25 -17.10
C PRO A 108 3.46 -5.50 -15.68
N CYS A 109 4.57 -6.23 -15.55
CA CYS A 109 5.21 -6.48 -14.26
C CYS A 109 5.83 -5.21 -13.64
N ILE A 110 5.10 -4.58 -12.74
CA ILE A 110 5.53 -3.48 -11.87
C ILE A 110 6.43 -3.99 -10.74
N SER A 111 7.59 -3.34 -10.53
CA SER A 111 8.56 -3.76 -9.50
C SER A 111 8.18 -3.29 -8.09
N ARG A 112 7.75 -2.03 -7.97
CA ARG A 112 7.31 -1.44 -6.70
C ARG A 112 6.19 -0.45 -6.99
N ILE A 113 4.97 -0.80 -6.61
CA ILE A 113 3.82 0.10 -6.77
C ILE A 113 4.03 1.32 -5.87
N CYS A 114 3.95 2.51 -6.45
CA CYS A 114 4.17 3.77 -5.73
C CYS A 114 3.07 4.81 -5.95
N TYR A 115 2.20 4.62 -6.93
CA TYR A 115 1.04 5.47 -7.13
C TYR A 115 -0.20 4.65 -7.42
N LEU A 116 -1.36 5.22 -7.10
CA LEU A 116 -2.66 4.68 -7.47
C LEU A 116 -3.66 5.82 -7.61
N TYR A 117 -4.34 5.87 -8.74
CA TYR A 117 -5.40 6.81 -9.04
C TYR A 117 -6.69 6.09 -9.41
N LEU A 118 -7.81 6.66 -8.97
CA LEU A 118 -9.16 6.26 -9.32
C LEU A 118 -9.82 7.38 -10.11
N VAL A 119 -10.73 7.03 -11.01
CA VAL A 119 -11.70 7.97 -11.58
C VAL A 119 -13.09 7.38 -11.50
N ARG A 120 -14.02 8.18 -10.99
CA ARG A 120 -15.45 7.87 -10.93
C ARG A 120 -16.17 8.70 -11.98
N VAL A 121 -17.02 8.08 -12.79
CA VAL A 121 -17.89 8.77 -13.75
C VAL A 121 -19.34 8.38 -13.52
N GLY A 122 -20.14 9.34 -13.05
CA GLY A 122 -21.57 9.17 -12.84
C GLY A 122 -22.13 10.10 -11.75
N SER A 123 -23.38 9.85 -11.36
CA SER A 123 -24.17 10.71 -10.47
C SER A 123 -24.34 10.15 -9.06
N ASP A 124 -24.15 8.85 -8.85
CA ASP A 124 -24.51 8.21 -7.59
C ASP A 124 -23.52 8.57 -6.48
N GLY A 125 -22.24 8.78 -6.83
CA GLY A 125 -21.18 8.98 -5.86
C GLY A 125 -20.66 7.65 -5.31
N TRP A 126 -19.44 7.69 -4.78
CA TRP A 126 -18.81 6.53 -4.15
C TRP A 126 -17.67 6.98 -3.23
N LYS A 127 -17.56 6.32 -2.08
CA LYS A 127 -16.54 6.59 -1.06
C LYS A 127 -15.76 5.30 -0.74
N PRO A 128 -14.62 5.07 -1.41
CA PRO A 128 -13.70 4.02 -0.98
C PRO A 128 -13.09 4.38 0.37
N GLU A 129 -12.95 3.38 1.24
CA GLU A 129 -12.19 3.50 2.48
C GLU A 129 -10.70 3.25 2.21
N SER A 130 -10.38 2.09 1.64
CA SER A 130 -9.02 1.72 1.29
C SER A 130 -8.96 0.83 0.05
N ILE A 131 -7.83 0.91 -0.66
CA ILE A 131 -7.50 0.03 -1.79
C ILE A 131 -6.15 -0.60 -1.52
N THR A 132 -6.11 -1.93 -1.51
CA THR A 132 -4.88 -2.70 -1.36
C THR A 132 -4.57 -3.42 -2.65
N VAL A 133 -3.36 -3.23 -3.17
CA VAL A 133 -2.86 -3.94 -4.34
C VAL A 133 -1.85 -4.98 -3.89
N TYR A 134 -2.12 -6.23 -4.23
CA TYR A 134 -1.22 -7.36 -4.06
C TYR A 134 -0.65 -7.72 -5.43
N GLY A 135 0.67 -7.83 -5.53
CA GLY A 135 1.32 -8.39 -6.72
C GLY A 135 2.20 -9.56 -6.32
N TYR A 136 2.36 -10.53 -7.21
CA TYR A 136 3.12 -11.75 -6.90
C TYR A 136 4.61 -11.46 -6.59
N TYR A 137 5.22 -10.54 -7.36
CA TYR A 137 6.64 -10.19 -7.24
C TYR A 137 6.91 -8.83 -6.58
N THR A 138 5.86 -8.13 -6.14
CA THR A 138 5.97 -6.81 -5.50
C THR A 138 5.34 -6.86 -4.13
N GLN A 139 5.89 -6.06 -3.23
CA GLN A 139 5.30 -5.84 -1.93
C GLN A 139 3.89 -5.25 -2.07
N SER A 140 2.95 -5.72 -1.24
CA SER A 140 1.60 -5.16 -1.22
C SER A 140 1.62 -3.73 -0.70
N ILE A 141 0.67 -2.92 -1.15
CA ILE A 141 0.54 -1.52 -0.73
C ILE A 141 -0.93 -1.16 -0.57
N THR A 142 -1.23 -0.38 0.47
CA THR A 142 -2.58 0.09 0.77
C THR A 142 -2.65 1.61 0.68
N PHE A 143 -3.68 2.10 -0.01
CA PHE A 143 -4.00 3.51 -0.18
C PHE A 143 -5.31 3.83 0.52
N TYR A 144 -5.31 4.82 1.41
CA TYR A 144 -6.45 5.17 2.28
C TYR A 144 -7.15 6.43 1.79
N TYR A 145 -8.31 6.29 1.14
CA TYR A 145 -9.04 7.41 0.56
C TYR A 145 -10.00 8.05 1.57
N ASN A 146 -10.87 7.22 2.16
CA ASN A 146 -11.95 7.58 3.09
C ASN A 146 -12.66 8.93 2.76
N THR A 147 -12.88 9.21 1.48
CA THR A 147 -13.51 10.44 0.97
C THR A 147 -14.28 10.16 -0.32
N PHE A 148 -15.30 10.96 -0.61
CA PHE A 148 -16.07 10.82 -1.85
C PHE A 148 -15.22 11.23 -3.05
N LEU A 149 -15.19 10.38 -4.07
CA LEU A 149 -14.41 10.68 -5.28
C LEU A 149 -15.08 11.79 -6.10
N PRO A 150 -14.32 12.78 -6.59
CA PRO A 150 -14.83 13.76 -7.55
C PRO A 150 -15.25 13.08 -8.85
N ASN A 151 -16.24 13.65 -9.54
CA ASN A 151 -16.71 13.12 -10.82
C ASN A 151 -15.73 13.51 -11.94
N GLY A 152 -15.33 12.54 -12.76
CA GLY A 152 -14.60 12.76 -14.01
C GLY A 152 -13.14 13.24 -13.87
N VAL A 153 -12.54 13.13 -12.69
CA VAL A 153 -11.14 13.53 -12.45
C VAL A 153 -10.38 12.39 -11.80
N TRP A 154 -9.13 12.18 -12.21
CA TRP A 154 -8.24 11.24 -11.53
C TRP A 154 -7.94 11.75 -10.12
N TYR A 155 -8.16 10.90 -9.13
CA TYR A 155 -7.99 11.23 -7.72
C TYR A 155 -7.26 10.09 -7.02
N GLY A 156 -6.19 10.42 -6.29
CA GLY A 156 -5.37 9.40 -5.66
C GLY A 156 -4.01 9.88 -5.19
N PHE A 157 -3.06 8.96 -5.16
CA PHE A 157 -1.78 9.13 -4.49
C PHE A 157 -0.63 8.90 -5.45
N ASP A 158 0.44 9.66 -5.27
CA ASP A 158 1.74 9.44 -5.92
C ASP A 158 2.85 9.59 -4.87
N TYR A 159 3.52 8.48 -4.60
CA TYR A 159 4.63 8.37 -3.66
C TYR A 159 5.94 8.02 -4.37
N CYS A 160 6.00 8.08 -5.71
CA CYS A 160 7.15 7.62 -6.48
C CYS A 160 8.41 8.44 -6.23
N ASN A 161 8.25 9.74 -5.93
CA ASN A 161 9.35 10.65 -5.57
C ASN A 161 9.58 10.74 -4.06
N SER A 162 8.72 10.10 -3.27
CA SER A 162 8.86 10.01 -1.83
C SER A 162 9.77 8.82 -1.54
N GLY A 163 10.97 9.05 -1.01
CA GLY A 163 11.85 7.97 -0.52
C GLY A 163 11.21 7.05 0.54
N SER A 164 10.00 7.37 0.97
CA SER A 164 9.15 6.73 1.96
C SER A 164 7.96 6.02 1.31
N ILE A 165 8.18 4.85 0.71
CA ILE A 165 7.12 3.84 0.62
C ILE A 165 7.43 2.84 1.71
N ALA A 166 6.60 2.84 2.76
CA ALA A 166 6.68 1.88 3.83
C ALA A 166 6.65 0.47 3.25
N LYS A 167 7.60 -0.35 3.66
CA LYS A 167 7.45 -1.80 3.62
C LYS A 167 6.21 -2.11 4.49
N PRO A 168 5.12 -2.76 4.03
CA PRO A 168 4.21 -3.43 4.93
C PRO A 168 5.03 -4.23 5.93
N LEU A 169 4.66 -4.03 7.18
CA LEU A 169 5.30 -4.59 8.37
C LEU A 169 5.12 -6.12 8.37
N GLY A 170 5.80 -6.79 7.44
CA GLY A 170 6.08 -8.21 7.51
C GLY A 170 7.26 -8.40 8.44
N GLY A 171 6.95 -8.66 9.72
CA GLY A 171 7.83 -9.33 10.67
C GLY A 171 9.19 -8.69 10.95
N LEU A 172 9.32 -8.11 12.13
CA LEU A 172 10.59 -7.83 12.80
C LEU A 172 11.46 -9.11 12.88
N CYS A 173 12.25 -9.40 11.85
CA CYS A 173 13.33 -10.39 11.95
C CYS A 173 14.46 -10.08 10.96
N ALA A 174 14.93 -8.83 10.92
CA ALA A 174 16.11 -8.46 10.14
C ALA A 174 17.08 -7.52 10.87
N ILE A 175 16.81 -7.17 12.13
CA ILE A 175 17.69 -6.27 12.90
C ILE A 175 18.07 -6.95 14.21
N ALA A 176 18.96 -7.95 14.10
CA ALA A 176 19.94 -8.34 15.12
C ALA A 176 20.69 -9.63 14.70
N CYS A 177 21.27 -9.68 13.49
CA CYS A 177 22.11 -10.82 13.09
C CYS A 177 23.57 -10.66 13.55
N THR A 178 23.78 -10.12 14.75
CA THR A 178 25.13 -9.99 15.37
C THR A 178 25.17 -10.38 16.85
N SER A 179 24.07 -10.85 17.44
CA SER A 179 24.06 -11.36 18.81
C SER A 179 23.58 -12.81 18.88
N VAL A 180 24.07 -13.50 19.91
CA VAL A 180 23.89 -14.94 20.21
C VAL A 180 22.41 -15.38 20.23
N LEU A 181 21.45 -14.45 20.27
CA LEU A 181 20.01 -14.70 20.16
C LEU A 181 19.54 -15.26 18.80
N CYS A 182 20.36 -15.18 17.75
CA CYS A 182 20.01 -15.75 16.44
C CYS A 182 19.82 -17.27 16.45
N TYR A 183 20.44 -17.98 17.41
CA TYR A 183 20.31 -19.44 17.52
C TYR A 183 18.94 -19.92 18.01
N ILE A 184 18.16 -19.05 18.66
CA ILE A 184 16.88 -19.46 19.24
C ILE A 184 15.74 -19.40 18.19
N CYS A 185 15.87 -18.57 17.15
CA CYS A 185 14.84 -18.44 16.11
C CYS A 185 14.90 -19.56 15.05
N ASN A 186 15.98 -20.37 15.02
CA ASN A 186 16.16 -21.45 14.05
C ASN A 186 15.75 -22.84 14.59
N MET A 187 15.24 -22.93 15.83
CA MET A 187 14.61 -24.14 16.33
C MET A 187 13.10 -24.04 16.19
N GLY A 188 12.60 -24.56 15.06
CA GLY A 188 11.17 -24.77 14.87
C GLY A 188 10.60 -25.65 15.98
N PHE A 189 9.74 -25.07 16.82
CA PHE A 189 8.85 -25.82 17.68
C PHE A 189 7.58 -26.14 16.88
N ASN A 190 7.54 -27.37 16.37
CA ASN A 190 6.27 -28.09 16.21
C ASN A 190 5.94 -28.72 17.56
N LEU A 191 4.89 -28.24 18.20
CA LEU A 191 3.98 -28.97 19.10
C LEU A 191 2.63 -28.26 19.07
#